data_AF-A0A6J2TIY9-F1
#
_entry.id   AF-A0A6J2TIY9-F1
#
_cell.length_a   1.000
_cell.length_b   1.000
_cell.length_c   1.000
_cell.angle_alpha   90.00
_cell.angle_beta   90.00
_cell.angle_gamma   90.00
#
_symmetry.space_group_name_H-M   'P 1'
#
loop_
_entity.id
_entity.type
_entity.pdbx_description
1 polymer ?
#
loop_
_entity_poly.entity_id
_entity_poly.type
_entity_poly.pdbx_seq_one_letter_code
_entity_poly.pdbx_strand_id
1 'polypeptide(L)'
;MTTNIPQGTLLDVLKKKMRQTKEEMEKFKDECEEYHKRLQLEVVRREEAESEVAALNRRIQLLEEDLERSEERLGSATAKLSEASQAADESERARKILENRALADEERMDALENQLKEARFLAEEADKKYDEVARKLAMVEADLERAEERAEQGENKIVELEEELRVVGNNLKSLEVSEEKANQREEEYKNQIKTLNTRLKEAEARAEFAERSVQKLQKEVDRLEDELICEKEHYAIIGDSLDFTFVELMGMPPFYNDRYPKPPTPELTEEEIAAIAAARAAADAAAAAAAAAAEAGEAIGEAVDGLAEGVARPEGVAEAAVGEEAAVVPSEPVKEPTPPPPPPFEYKIDLPPEGAEVPYVKNCDPNDLLPPAPVEEGAPAPPPAEGAAEIAAEIAVETAPIVAETAPGSEAPAEAAPATAAAEPVSAPAEAAPPEPQATEAASTA
;
A
#
# COMPACT_ATOMS: atom_id res chain seq x y z
N MET A 1 192.24 -100.61 -60.53
CA MET A 1 193.62 -100.13 -60.34
C MET A 1 193.69 -99.37 -59.01
N THR A 2 194.90 -99.11 -58.50
CA THR A 2 195.18 -98.26 -57.34
C THR A 2 194.76 -96.79 -57.61
N THR A 3 194.56 -95.87 -56.66
CA THR A 3 195.00 -95.72 -55.25
C THR A 3 193.95 -95.07 -54.33
N ASN A 4 194.15 -95.21 -53.01
CA ASN A 4 193.75 -94.32 -51.89
C ASN A 4 192.27 -93.88 -51.71
N ILE A 5 191.63 -94.49 -50.71
CA ILE A 5 190.46 -93.97 -50.00
C ILE A 5 190.93 -93.08 -48.83
N PRO A 6 190.39 -91.85 -48.63
CA PRO A 6 190.44 -91.18 -47.34
C PRO A 6 189.31 -91.72 -46.43
N GLN A 7 189.65 -92.59 -45.46
CA GLN A 7 188.67 -93.40 -44.71
C GLN A 7 187.77 -92.64 -43.70
N GLY A 8 187.64 -91.31 -43.78
CA GLY A 8 186.70 -90.54 -42.96
C GLY A 8 185.26 -90.47 -43.51
N THR A 9 185.10 -90.55 -44.84
CA THR A 9 183.92 -89.96 -45.49
C THR A 9 182.62 -90.77 -45.43
N LEU A 10 182.67 -92.10 -45.49
CA LEU A 10 181.44 -92.92 -45.58
C LEU A 10 180.62 -92.90 -44.28
N LEU A 11 181.31 -92.94 -43.13
CA LEU A 11 180.66 -92.83 -41.82
C LEU A 11 180.03 -91.45 -41.65
N ASP A 12 180.67 -90.39 -42.15
CA ASP A 12 180.15 -89.03 -42.08
C ASP A 12 179.02 -88.78 -43.09
N VAL A 13 178.99 -89.44 -44.24
CA VAL A 13 177.81 -89.46 -45.13
C VAL A 13 176.63 -90.17 -44.48
N LEU A 14 176.85 -91.28 -43.77
CA LEU A 14 175.78 -91.99 -43.04
C LEU A 14 175.28 -91.17 -41.84
N LYS A 15 176.19 -90.56 -41.06
CA LYS A 15 175.82 -89.59 -40.01
C LYS A 15 175.08 -88.39 -40.59
N LYS A 16 175.50 -87.86 -41.74
CA LYS A 16 174.84 -86.73 -42.42
C LYS A 16 173.45 -87.12 -42.89
N LYS A 17 173.25 -88.32 -43.44
CA LYS A 17 171.91 -88.84 -43.76
C LYS A 17 171.07 -89.06 -42.51
N MET A 18 171.58 -89.70 -41.45
CA MET A 18 170.83 -89.88 -40.20
C MET A 18 170.48 -88.55 -39.53
N ARG A 19 171.38 -87.56 -39.59
CA ARG A 19 171.11 -86.20 -39.12
C ARG A 19 170.07 -85.52 -40.02
N GLN A 20 170.21 -85.58 -41.34
CA GLN A 20 169.24 -85.02 -42.28
C GLN A 20 167.85 -85.64 -42.09
N THR A 21 167.72 -86.97 -41.95
CA THR A 21 166.43 -87.61 -41.68
C THR A 21 165.89 -87.29 -40.29
N LYS A 22 166.75 -86.90 -39.33
CA LYS A 22 166.30 -86.35 -38.04
C LYS A 22 165.84 -84.90 -38.18
N GLU A 23 166.58 -84.05 -38.88
CA GLU A 23 166.21 -82.67 -39.19
C GLU A 23 164.91 -82.62 -40.05
N GLU A 24 164.67 -83.61 -40.91
CA GLU A 24 163.44 -83.78 -41.68
C GLU A 24 162.29 -84.32 -40.81
N MET A 25 162.54 -85.31 -39.92
CA MET A 25 161.56 -85.76 -38.93
C MET A 25 161.18 -84.67 -37.92
N GLU A 26 162.14 -83.85 -37.48
CA GLU A 26 161.95 -82.72 -36.59
C GLU A 26 161.16 -81.63 -37.32
N LYS A 27 161.51 -81.26 -38.56
CA LYS A 27 160.69 -80.36 -39.39
C LYS A 27 159.26 -80.86 -39.60
N PHE A 28 159.06 -82.11 -40.00
CA PHE A 28 157.70 -82.64 -40.18
C PHE A 28 156.92 -82.72 -38.86
N LYS A 29 157.60 -82.92 -37.73
CA LYS A 29 156.98 -82.84 -36.40
C LYS A 29 156.63 -81.41 -36.01
N ASP A 30 157.52 -80.45 -36.24
CA ASP A 30 157.30 -79.02 -35.98
C ASP A 30 156.18 -78.47 -36.89
N GLU A 31 156.16 -78.85 -38.17
CA GLU A 31 155.08 -78.57 -39.11
C GLU A 31 153.76 -79.21 -38.65
N CYS A 32 153.75 -80.48 -38.23
CA CYS A 32 152.55 -81.12 -37.68
C CYS A 32 152.06 -80.41 -36.41
N GLU A 33 152.96 -79.99 -35.53
CA GLU A 33 152.62 -79.20 -34.35
C GLU A 33 152.12 -77.79 -34.71
N GLU A 34 152.66 -77.14 -35.73
CA GLU A 34 152.14 -75.87 -36.25
C GLU A 34 150.75 -76.03 -36.88
N TYR A 35 150.53 -77.03 -37.73
CA TYR A 35 149.21 -77.33 -38.28
C TYR A 35 148.22 -77.68 -37.17
N HIS A 36 148.65 -78.39 -36.12
CA HIS A 36 147.81 -78.67 -34.96
C HIS A 36 147.48 -77.40 -34.16
N LYS A 37 148.46 -76.50 -33.93
CA LYS A 37 148.24 -75.20 -33.28
C LYS A 37 147.30 -74.30 -34.11
N ARG A 38 147.47 -74.24 -35.44
CA ARG A 38 146.58 -73.50 -36.36
C ARG A 38 145.17 -74.08 -36.39
N LEU A 39 145.03 -75.41 -36.40
CA LEU A 39 143.74 -76.09 -36.31
C LEU A 39 143.05 -75.82 -34.96
N GLN A 40 143.78 -75.88 -33.85
CA GLN A 40 143.26 -75.52 -32.52
C GLN A 40 142.78 -74.06 -32.47
N LEU A 41 143.54 -73.12 -33.03
CA LEU A 41 143.14 -71.70 -33.09
C LEU A 41 141.85 -71.50 -33.89
N GLU A 42 141.72 -72.12 -35.07
CA GLU A 42 140.51 -71.95 -35.89
C GLU A 42 139.31 -72.76 -35.34
N VAL A 43 139.54 -73.83 -34.56
CA VAL A 43 138.50 -74.49 -33.76
C VAL A 43 138.00 -73.57 -32.64
N VAL A 44 138.90 -73.00 -31.83
CA VAL A 44 138.52 -72.04 -30.77
C VAL A 44 137.78 -70.85 -31.35
N ARG A 45 138.27 -70.27 -32.45
CA ARG A 45 137.63 -69.16 -33.14
C ARG A 45 136.24 -69.51 -33.71
N ARG A 46 136.06 -70.76 -34.15
CA ARG A 46 134.75 -71.27 -34.57
C ARG A 46 133.82 -71.46 -33.37
N GLU A 47 134.31 -71.99 -32.26
CA GLU A 47 133.54 -72.15 -31.02
C GLU A 47 133.12 -70.79 -30.44
N GLU A 48 134.00 -69.78 -30.49
CA GLU A 48 133.69 -68.38 -30.19
C GLU A 48 132.55 -67.86 -31.09
N ALA A 49 132.69 -67.95 -32.41
CA ALA A 49 131.67 -67.49 -33.36
C ALA A 49 130.33 -68.25 -33.25
N GLU A 50 130.36 -69.56 -32.99
CA GLU A 50 129.15 -70.36 -32.74
C GLU A 50 128.48 -69.95 -31.41
N SER A 51 129.26 -69.57 -30.40
CA SER A 51 128.73 -69.02 -29.14
C SER A 51 128.12 -67.61 -29.32
N GLU A 52 128.72 -66.75 -30.15
CA GLU A 52 128.17 -65.43 -30.50
C GLU A 52 126.85 -65.58 -31.28
N VAL A 53 126.80 -66.46 -32.28
CA VAL A 53 125.57 -66.76 -33.04
C VAL A 53 124.49 -67.35 -32.13
N ALA A 54 124.84 -68.22 -31.19
CA ALA A 54 123.89 -68.74 -30.19
C ALA A 54 123.37 -67.64 -29.25
N ALA A 55 124.22 -66.70 -28.84
CA ALA A 55 123.82 -65.55 -28.02
C ALA A 55 122.93 -64.56 -28.79
N LEU A 56 123.24 -64.28 -30.06
CA LEU A 56 122.44 -63.44 -30.94
C LEU A 56 121.07 -64.07 -31.24
N ASN A 57 121.00 -65.37 -31.52
CA ASN A 57 119.72 -66.06 -31.74
C ASN A 57 118.81 -66.01 -30.50
N ARG A 58 119.36 -66.18 -29.28
CA ARG A 58 118.60 -65.97 -28.04
C ARG A 58 118.12 -64.53 -27.89
N ARG A 59 118.94 -63.55 -28.28
CA ARG A 59 118.57 -62.13 -28.25
C ARG A 59 117.48 -61.80 -29.27
N ILE A 60 117.50 -62.42 -30.44
CA ILE A 60 116.44 -62.29 -31.46
C ILE A 60 115.12 -62.82 -30.90
N GLN A 61 115.10 -64.04 -30.36
CA GLN A 61 113.90 -64.64 -29.75
C GLN A 61 113.30 -63.76 -28.65
N LEU A 62 114.12 -63.22 -27.75
CA LEU A 62 113.63 -62.32 -26.69
C LEU A 62 113.07 -60.99 -27.23
N LEU A 63 113.62 -60.47 -28.34
CA LEU A 63 113.12 -59.27 -28.99
C LEU A 63 111.84 -59.53 -29.81
N GLU A 64 111.70 -60.72 -30.39
CA GLU A 64 110.48 -61.19 -31.06
C GLU A 64 109.35 -61.36 -30.03
N GLU A 65 109.60 -62.07 -28.92
CA GLU A 65 108.64 -62.19 -27.81
C GLU A 65 108.22 -60.83 -27.23
N ASP A 66 109.16 -59.90 -27.03
CA ASP A 66 108.85 -58.56 -26.51
C ASP A 66 108.15 -57.66 -27.54
N LEU A 67 108.40 -57.87 -28.85
CA LEU A 67 107.62 -57.24 -29.92
C LEU A 67 106.19 -57.74 -29.92
N GLU A 68 105.96 -59.06 -29.94
CA GLU A 68 104.61 -59.67 -29.88
C GLU A 68 103.84 -59.18 -28.64
N ARG A 69 104.46 -59.20 -27.45
CA ARG A 69 103.88 -58.63 -26.22
C ARG A 69 103.54 -57.14 -26.34
N SER A 70 104.30 -56.38 -27.13
CA SER A 70 104.04 -54.95 -27.36
C SER A 70 102.89 -54.73 -28.33
N GLU A 71 102.76 -55.57 -29.36
CA GLU A 71 101.70 -55.54 -30.37
C GLU A 71 100.36 -56.00 -29.80
N GLU A 72 100.33 -57.06 -28.96
CA GLU A 72 99.14 -57.46 -28.20
C GLU A 72 98.64 -56.32 -27.29
N ARG A 73 99.57 -55.67 -26.57
CA ARG A 73 99.26 -54.52 -25.71
C ARG A 73 98.71 -53.36 -26.54
N LEU A 74 99.35 -53.02 -27.65
CA LEU A 74 98.92 -51.98 -28.58
C LEU A 74 97.50 -52.27 -29.09
N GLY A 75 97.25 -53.46 -29.62
CA GLY A 75 95.93 -53.89 -30.09
C GLY A 75 94.87 -53.79 -29.01
N SER A 76 95.17 -54.24 -27.78
CA SER A 76 94.25 -54.12 -26.64
C SER A 76 93.97 -52.67 -26.22
N ALA A 77 94.93 -51.76 -26.41
CA ALA A 77 94.77 -50.35 -26.13
C ALA A 77 93.98 -49.63 -27.24
N THR A 78 94.22 -49.97 -28.51
CA THR A 78 93.46 -49.46 -29.67
C THR A 78 92.01 -49.91 -29.64
N ALA A 79 91.73 -51.16 -29.25
CA ALA A 79 90.37 -51.66 -29.04
C ALA A 79 89.63 -50.82 -27.97
N LYS A 80 90.23 -50.65 -26.79
CA LYS A 80 89.67 -49.84 -25.69
C LYS A 80 89.51 -48.36 -26.06
N LEU A 81 90.41 -47.81 -26.90
CA LEU A 81 90.27 -46.45 -27.43
C LEU A 81 89.05 -46.35 -28.35
N SER A 82 88.82 -47.34 -29.21
CA SER A 82 87.65 -47.40 -30.09
C SER A 82 86.34 -47.53 -29.30
N GLU A 83 86.31 -48.42 -28.29
CA GLU A 83 85.17 -48.59 -27.38
C GLU A 83 84.87 -47.29 -26.61
N ALA A 84 85.90 -46.64 -26.06
CA ALA A 84 85.75 -45.37 -25.35
C ALA A 84 85.28 -44.22 -26.26
N SER A 85 85.72 -44.18 -27.52
CA SER A 85 85.25 -43.21 -28.51
C SER A 85 83.76 -43.41 -28.80
N GLN A 86 83.34 -44.66 -29.07
CA GLN A 86 81.92 -44.98 -29.34
C GLN A 86 81.03 -44.64 -28.14
N ALA A 87 81.47 -44.95 -26.92
CA ALA A 87 80.77 -44.58 -25.69
C ALA A 87 80.69 -43.05 -25.48
N ALA A 88 81.69 -42.29 -25.92
CA ALA A 88 81.66 -40.83 -25.90
C ALA A 88 80.66 -40.28 -26.95
N ASP A 89 80.68 -40.81 -28.18
CA ASP A 89 79.74 -40.45 -29.26
C ASP A 89 78.28 -40.77 -28.90
N GLU A 90 78.04 -41.83 -28.12
CA GLU A 90 76.73 -42.16 -27.54
C GLU A 90 76.35 -41.21 -26.40
N SER A 91 77.29 -40.87 -25.54
CA SER A 91 77.09 -39.92 -24.43
C SER A 91 76.77 -38.50 -24.93
N GLU A 92 77.43 -38.03 -26.00
CA GLU A 92 77.11 -36.73 -26.60
C GLU A 92 75.73 -36.73 -27.27
N ARG A 93 75.37 -37.80 -27.99
CA ARG A 93 74.01 -37.98 -28.54
C ARG A 93 72.95 -37.97 -27.43
N ALA A 94 73.19 -38.69 -26.34
CA ALA A 94 72.29 -38.68 -25.18
C ALA A 94 72.18 -37.29 -24.54
N ARG A 95 73.30 -36.57 -24.36
CA ARG A 95 73.31 -35.19 -23.85
C ARG A 95 72.45 -34.28 -24.70
N LYS A 96 72.60 -34.34 -26.04
CA LYS A 96 71.86 -33.48 -26.98
C LYS A 96 70.36 -33.78 -27.01
N ILE A 97 69.96 -35.04 -26.78
CA ILE A 97 68.54 -35.42 -26.63
C ILE A 97 67.96 -34.83 -25.33
N LEU A 98 68.71 -34.88 -24.22
CA LEU A 98 68.30 -34.27 -22.95
C LEU A 98 68.26 -32.73 -23.01
N GLU A 99 69.21 -32.11 -23.72
CA GLU A 99 69.29 -30.67 -23.98
C GLU A 99 68.08 -30.17 -24.78
N ASN A 100 67.76 -30.84 -25.91
CA ASN A 100 66.55 -30.56 -26.68
C ASN A 100 65.26 -30.77 -25.87
N ARG A 101 65.24 -31.75 -24.96
CA ARG A 101 64.10 -32.01 -24.09
C ARG A 101 63.93 -30.92 -23.04
N ALA A 102 65.02 -30.49 -22.40
CA ALA A 102 64.99 -29.42 -21.41
C ALA A 102 64.40 -28.13 -22.01
N LEU A 103 64.87 -27.72 -23.20
CA LEU A 103 64.31 -26.57 -23.93
C LEU A 103 62.81 -26.71 -24.21
N ALA A 104 62.36 -27.88 -24.69
CA ALA A 104 60.94 -28.14 -24.96
C ALA A 104 60.06 -28.26 -23.70
N ASP A 105 60.66 -28.54 -22.54
CA ASP A 105 59.97 -28.55 -21.24
C ASP A 105 60.01 -27.15 -20.57
N GLU A 106 61.02 -26.31 -20.85
CA GLU A 106 61.06 -24.87 -20.51
C GLU A 106 60.01 -24.08 -21.31
N GLU A 107 59.94 -24.25 -22.64
CA GLU A 107 58.91 -23.64 -23.50
C GLU A 107 57.47 -23.97 -23.02
N ARG A 108 57.27 -25.18 -22.47
CA ARG A 108 56.00 -25.58 -21.84
C ARG A 108 55.74 -24.88 -20.52
N MET A 109 56.76 -24.69 -19.67
CA MET A 109 56.60 -23.95 -18.42
C MET A 109 56.23 -22.49 -18.70
N ASP A 110 56.90 -21.81 -19.63
CA ASP A 110 56.58 -20.44 -20.02
C ASP A 110 55.13 -20.31 -20.53
N ALA A 111 54.68 -21.25 -21.37
CA ALA A 111 53.30 -21.27 -21.87
C ALA A 111 52.27 -21.48 -20.74
N LEU A 112 52.51 -22.45 -19.84
CA LEU A 112 51.64 -22.72 -18.69
C LEU A 112 51.64 -21.59 -17.67
N GLU A 113 52.78 -20.95 -17.43
CA GLU A 113 52.89 -19.76 -16.59
C GLU A 113 52.04 -18.60 -17.14
N ASN A 114 52.05 -18.38 -18.46
CA ASN A 114 51.30 -17.31 -19.08
C ASN A 114 49.78 -17.58 -19.04
N GLN A 115 49.35 -18.82 -19.31
CA GLN A 115 47.97 -19.25 -19.08
C GLN A 115 47.54 -19.08 -17.61
N LEU A 116 48.43 -19.34 -16.65
CA LEU A 116 48.17 -19.17 -15.22
C LEU A 116 48.09 -17.69 -14.81
N LYS A 117 48.88 -16.81 -15.43
CA LYS A 117 48.80 -15.34 -15.26
C LYS A 117 47.47 -14.81 -15.82
N GLU A 118 47.07 -15.25 -17.02
CA GLU A 118 45.80 -14.90 -17.66
C GLU A 118 44.59 -15.39 -16.83
N ALA A 119 44.61 -16.64 -16.37
CA ALA A 119 43.54 -17.21 -15.55
C ALA A 119 43.38 -16.47 -14.20
N ARG A 120 44.49 -16.06 -13.56
CA ARG A 120 44.46 -15.21 -12.36
C ARG A 120 43.87 -13.83 -12.64
N PHE A 121 44.30 -13.17 -13.72
CA PHE A 121 43.76 -11.86 -14.10
C PHE A 121 42.26 -11.93 -14.38
N LEU A 122 41.80 -12.96 -15.09
CA LEU A 122 40.38 -13.19 -15.38
C LEU A 122 39.56 -13.45 -14.09
N ALA A 123 40.11 -14.21 -13.13
CA ALA A 123 39.49 -14.41 -11.83
C ALA A 123 39.38 -13.10 -11.04
N GLU A 124 40.47 -12.33 -10.94
CA GLU A 124 40.43 -11.02 -10.26
C GLU A 124 39.47 -10.03 -10.94
N GLU A 125 39.34 -10.06 -12.28
CA GLU A 125 38.33 -9.29 -12.99
C GLU A 125 36.91 -9.75 -12.68
N ALA A 126 36.68 -11.06 -12.56
CA ALA A 126 35.39 -11.61 -12.16
C ALA A 126 35.04 -11.17 -10.73
N ASP A 127 35.97 -11.29 -9.78
CA ASP A 127 35.79 -10.86 -8.39
C ASP A 127 35.43 -9.37 -8.32
N LYS A 128 36.16 -8.49 -9.04
CA LYS A 128 35.85 -7.05 -9.12
C LYS A 128 34.43 -6.79 -9.67
N LYS A 129 33.98 -7.58 -10.65
CA LYS A 129 32.62 -7.48 -11.21
C LYS A 129 31.55 -8.00 -10.24
N TYR A 130 31.81 -9.07 -9.51
CA TYR A 130 30.92 -9.55 -8.42
C TYR A 130 30.81 -8.52 -7.30
N ASP A 131 31.91 -7.92 -6.88
CA ASP A 131 31.97 -6.85 -5.87
C ASP A 131 31.13 -5.61 -6.29
N GLU A 132 31.18 -5.26 -7.57
CA GLU A 132 30.33 -4.20 -8.13
C GLU A 132 28.85 -4.57 -8.18
N VAL A 133 28.52 -5.81 -8.57
CA VAL A 133 27.13 -6.30 -8.62
C VAL A 133 26.56 -6.39 -7.21
N ALA A 134 27.30 -6.89 -6.23
CA ALA A 134 26.89 -6.97 -4.83
C ALA A 134 26.59 -5.58 -4.24
N ARG A 135 27.43 -4.58 -4.52
CA ARG A 135 27.16 -3.19 -4.07
C ARG A 135 25.94 -2.57 -4.76
N LYS A 136 25.69 -2.88 -6.04
CA LYS A 136 24.49 -2.42 -6.77
C LYS A 136 23.23 -3.10 -6.25
N LEU A 137 23.29 -4.40 -5.96
CA LEU A 137 22.22 -5.21 -5.39
C LEU A 137 21.83 -4.68 -4.00
N ALA A 138 22.79 -4.52 -3.08
CA ALA A 138 22.52 -3.98 -1.74
C ALA A 138 21.94 -2.54 -1.75
N MET A 139 22.28 -1.72 -2.75
CA MET A 139 21.65 -0.41 -2.94
C MET A 139 20.18 -0.55 -3.40
N VAL A 140 19.91 -1.43 -4.37
CA VAL A 140 18.55 -1.69 -4.88
C VAL A 140 17.66 -2.34 -3.83
N GLU A 141 18.20 -3.25 -3.00
CA GLU A 141 17.49 -3.83 -1.85
C GLU A 141 17.08 -2.74 -0.86
N ALA A 142 18.01 -1.87 -0.44
CA ALA A 142 17.68 -0.77 0.46
C ALA A 142 16.72 0.27 -0.17
N ASP A 143 16.77 0.46 -1.50
CA ASP A 143 15.81 1.32 -2.23
C ASP A 143 14.43 0.68 -2.35
N LEU A 144 14.36 -0.66 -2.40
CA LEU A 144 13.13 -1.46 -2.39
C LEU A 144 12.48 -1.44 -1.00
N GLU A 145 13.22 -1.68 0.08
CA GLU A 145 12.73 -1.54 1.48
C GLU A 145 12.08 -0.16 1.68
N ARG A 146 12.79 0.90 1.26
CA ARG A 146 12.30 2.30 1.32
C ARG A 146 11.22 2.65 0.29
N ALA A 147 10.82 1.72 -0.58
CA ALA A 147 9.63 1.81 -1.42
C ALA A 147 8.45 1.05 -0.79
N GLU A 148 8.70 -0.14 -0.24
CA GLU A 148 7.74 -0.98 0.48
C GLU A 148 7.21 -0.28 1.74
N GLU A 149 8.07 0.29 2.59
CA GLU A 149 7.66 1.13 3.75
C GLU A 149 6.68 2.25 3.36
N ARG A 150 6.84 2.82 2.15
CA ARG A 150 5.98 3.91 1.64
C ARG A 150 4.68 3.38 1.04
N ALA A 151 4.71 2.19 0.44
CA ALA A 151 3.51 1.50 -0.02
C ALA A 151 2.63 1.13 1.19
N GLU A 152 3.21 0.51 2.22
CA GLU A 152 2.51 0.18 3.47
C GLU A 152 1.92 1.43 4.14
N GLN A 153 2.66 2.54 4.22
CA GLN A 153 2.13 3.81 4.75
C GLN A 153 0.96 4.35 3.92
N GLY A 154 1.01 4.19 2.59
CA GLY A 154 -0.07 4.55 1.67
C GLY A 154 -1.31 3.67 1.86
N GLU A 155 -1.13 2.34 1.93
CA GLU A 155 -2.21 1.36 2.14
C GLU A 155 -2.90 1.56 3.49
N ASN A 156 -2.12 1.74 4.57
CA ASN A 156 -2.67 2.09 5.89
C ASN A 156 -3.51 3.37 5.81
N LYS A 157 -3.06 4.41 5.11
CA LYS A 157 -3.86 5.65 4.99
C LYS A 157 -5.08 5.51 4.09
N ILE A 158 -5.07 4.60 3.11
CA ILE A 158 -6.27 4.24 2.34
C ILE A 158 -7.29 3.58 3.27
N VAL A 159 -6.89 2.58 4.07
CA VAL A 159 -7.78 1.88 5.01
C VAL A 159 -8.39 2.84 6.06
N GLU A 160 -7.61 3.78 6.60
CA GLU A 160 -8.14 4.84 7.47
C GLU A 160 -9.24 5.67 6.76
N LEU A 161 -9.00 6.11 5.52
CA LEU A 161 -9.94 6.94 4.76
C LEU A 161 -11.19 6.16 4.31
N GLU A 162 -11.06 4.87 4.04
CA GLU A 162 -12.20 3.98 3.75
C GLU A 162 -13.10 3.79 4.97
N GLU A 163 -12.53 3.65 6.18
CA GLU A 163 -13.29 3.57 7.43
C GLU A 163 -13.93 4.92 7.79
N GLU A 164 -13.21 6.05 7.63
CA GLU A 164 -13.79 7.40 7.75
C GLU A 164 -14.99 7.57 6.81
N LEU A 165 -14.86 7.17 5.54
CA LEU A 165 -15.93 7.23 4.54
C LEU A 165 -17.11 6.31 4.89
N ARG A 166 -16.84 5.12 5.43
CA ARG A 166 -17.88 4.18 5.91
C ARG A 166 -18.69 4.78 7.07
N VAL A 167 -18.02 5.44 8.02
CA VAL A 167 -18.67 6.14 9.13
C VAL A 167 -19.49 7.34 8.63
N VAL A 168 -18.94 8.17 7.74
CA VAL A 168 -19.66 9.30 7.13
C VAL A 168 -20.89 8.82 6.35
N GLY A 169 -20.78 7.73 5.57
CA GLY A 169 -21.90 7.14 4.84
C GLY A 169 -23.01 6.57 5.74
N ASN A 170 -22.69 6.14 6.96
CA ASN A 170 -23.70 5.71 7.94
C ASN A 170 -24.34 6.89 8.66
N ASN A 171 -23.58 7.97 8.92
CA ASN A 171 -24.10 9.22 9.46
C ASN A 171 -25.05 9.90 8.46
N LEU A 172 -24.71 9.90 7.16
CA LEU A 172 -25.57 10.46 6.11
C LEU A 172 -26.94 9.74 6.06
N LYS A 173 -26.96 8.40 5.98
CA LYS A 173 -28.20 7.60 6.03
C LYS A 173 -29.05 7.87 7.28
N SER A 174 -28.38 8.12 8.41
CA SER A 174 -29.06 8.45 9.67
C SER A 174 -29.69 9.85 9.63
N LEU A 175 -29.04 10.81 8.93
CA LEU A 175 -29.57 12.15 8.69
C LEU A 175 -30.73 12.13 7.67
N GLU A 176 -30.59 11.40 6.56
CA GLU A 176 -31.65 11.20 5.54
C GLU A 176 -32.95 10.69 6.21
N VAL A 177 -32.86 9.62 7.00
CA VAL A 177 -34.00 9.06 7.76
C VAL A 177 -34.53 10.03 8.83
N SER A 178 -33.71 10.97 9.32
CA SER A 178 -34.17 12.04 10.24
C SER A 178 -34.91 13.16 9.52
N GLU A 179 -34.50 13.47 8.28
CA GLU A 179 -35.14 14.46 7.40
C GLU A 179 -36.48 13.94 6.89
N GLU A 180 -36.56 12.70 6.42
CA GLU A 180 -37.83 12.03 6.07
C GLU A 180 -38.85 12.12 7.21
N LYS A 181 -38.41 11.84 8.44
CA LYS A 181 -39.24 11.95 9.65
C LYS A 181 -39.58 13.39 10.03
N ALA A 182 -38.82 14.39 9.57
CA ALA A 182 -39.18 15.80 9.73
C ALA A 182 -40.23 16.23 8.69
N ASN A 183 -40.02 15.85 7.43
CA ASN A 183 -40.91 16.13 6.31
C ASN A 183 -42.30 15.48 6.52
N GLN A 184 -42.35 14.23 7.00
CA GLN A 184 -43.61 13.56 7.39
C GLN A 184 -44.39 14.35 8.45
N ARG A 185 -43.71 14.88 9.48
CA ARG A 185 -44.35 15.74 10.50
C ARG A 185 -44.79 17.09 9.94
N GLU A 186 -44.04 17.68 9.00
CA GLU A 186 -44.52 18.88 8.29
C GLU A 186 -45.81 18.58 7.53
N GLU A 187 -45.88 17.47 6.78
CA GLU A 187 -47.10 17.09 6.05
C GLU A 187 -48.29 16.82 6.96
N GLU A 188 -48.08 16.17 8.11
CA GLU A 188 -49.11 16.00 9.15
C GLU A 188 -49.62 17.36 9.65
N TYR A 189 -48.75 18.26 10.09
CA TYR A 189 -49.14 19.59 10.55
C TYR A 189 -49.82 20.41 9.44
N LYS A 190 -49.32 20.34 8.21
CA LYS A 190 -49.89 20.99 7.01
C LYS A 190 -51.30 20.48 6.71
N ASN A 191 -51.57 19.20 6.93
CA ASN A 191 -52.91 18.60 6.78
C ASN A 191 -53.85 18.90 7.96
N GLN A 192 -53.32 18.98 9.20
CA GLN A 192 -54.05 19.51 10.36
C GLN A 192 -54.44 20.98 10.14
N ILE A 193 -53.51 21.83 9.69
CA ILE A 193 -53.73 23.25 9.38
C ILE A 193 -54.79 23.42 8.29
N LYS A 194 -54.76 22.63 7.20
CA LYS A 194 -55.84 22.61 6.19
C LYS A 194 -57.20 22.29 6.83
N THR A 195 -57.25 21.23 7.66
CA THR A 195 -58.49 20.77 8.31
C THR A 195 -59.06 21.82 9.27
N LEU A 196 -58.20 22.48 10.05
CA LEU A 196 -58.58 23.58 10.95
C LEU A 196 -59.04 24.82 10.16
N ASN A 197 -58.39 25.15 9.04
CA ASN A 197 -58.83 26.25 8.16
C ASN A 197 -60.21 26.00 7.54
N THR A 198 -60.53 24.76 7.15
CA THR A 198 -61.87 24.42 6.65
C THR A 198 -62.91 24.56 7.76
N ARG A 199 -62.65 24.02 8.95
CA ARG A 199 -63.54 24.16 10.12
C ARG A 199 -63.74 25.61 10.57
N LEU A 200 -62.68 26.43 10.47
CA LEU A 200 -62.74 27.86 10.74
C LEU A 200 -63.71 28.53 9.76
N LYS A 201 -63.55 28.31 8.46
CA LYS A 201 -64.45 28.87 7.41
C LYS A 201 -65.89 28.39 7.54
N GLU A 202 -66.12 27.15 7.94
CA GLU A 202 -67.47 26.64 8.26
C GLU A 202 -68.07 27.32 9.50
N ALA A 203 -67.26 27.66 10.50
CA ALA A 203 -67.69 28.38 11.69
C ALA A 203 -67.93 29.88 11.40
N GLU A 204 -67.06 30.52 10.62
CA GLU A 204 -67.20 31.90 10.13
C GLU A 204 -68.49 32.05 9.30
N ALA A 205 -68.72 31.19 8.30
CA ALA A 205 -69.94 31.22 7.50
C ALA A 205 -71.22 30.95 8.34
N ARG A 206 -71.12 30.15 9.40
CA ARG A 206 -72.22 29.94 10.37
C ARG A 206 -72.46 31.16 11.26
N ALA A 207 -71.40 31.84 11.68
CA ALA A 207 -71.48 33.09 12.43
C ALA A 207 -72.11 34.20 11.58
N GLU A 208 -71.63 34.42 10.35
CA GLU A 208 -72.24 35.36 9.40
C GLU A 208 -73.74 35.08 9.18
N PHE A 209 -74.13 33.81 9.06
CA PHE A 209 -75.53 33.43 8.90
C PHE A 209 -76.36 33.73 10.17
N ALA A 210 -75.80 33.48 11.35
CA ALA A 210 -76.44 33.84 12.62
C ALA A 210 -76.59 35.36 12.77
N GLU A 211 -75.53 36.14 12.49
CA GLU A 211 -75.55 37.61 12.51
C GLU A 211 -76.59 38.18 11.54
N ARG A 212 -76.62 37.70 10.28
CA ARG A 212 -77.65 38.09 9.29
C ARG A 212 -79.06 37.68 9.71
N SER A 213 -79.21 36.65 10.54
CA SER A 213 -80.50 36.23 11.09
C SER A 213 -80.92 37.10 12.27
N VAL A 214 -80.00 37.44 13.16
CA VAL A 214 -80.21 38.43 14.24
C VAL A 214 -80.58 39.79 13.64
N GLN A 215 -79.87 40.29 12.62
CA GLN A 215 -80.19 41.55 11.94
C GLN A 215 -81.58 41.57 11.28
N LYS A 216 -82.13 40.40 10.89
CA LYS A 216 -83.51 40.30 10.39
C LYS A 216 -84.53 40.29 11.53
N LEU A 217 -84.27 39.53 12.58
CA LEU A 217 -85.12 39.48 13.77
C LEU A 217 -85.17 40.85 14.46
N GLN A 218 -84.04 41.56 14.55
CA GLN A 218 -83.96 42.94 15.05
C GLN A 218 -84.94 43.83 14.29
N LYS A 219 -84.91 43.83 12.95
CA LYS A 219 -85.82 44.64 12.12
C LYS A 219 -87.29 44.25 12.26
N GLU A 220 -87.61 43.00 12.55
CA GLU A 220 -88.98 42.59 12.83
C GLU A 220 -89.41 43.01 14.25
N VAL A 221 -88.48 43.02 15.22
CA VAL A 221 -88.72 43.62 16.55
C VAL A 221 -88.95 45.12 16.41
N ASP A 222 -88.07 45.87 15.73
CA ASP A 222 -88.23 47.30 15.46
C ASP A 222 -89.61 47.58 14.83
N ARG A 223 -90.01 46.79 13.83
CA ARG A 223 -91.30 46.87 13.12
C ARG A 223 -92.50 46.59 14.04
N LEU A 224 -92.39 45.61 14.93
CA LEU A 224 -93.44 45.25 15.89
C LEU A 224 -93.52 46.25 17.05
N GLU A 225 -92.42 46.89 17.41
CA GLU A 225 -92.39 47.99 18.38
C GLU A 225 -93.05 49.26 17.79
N ASP A 226 -92.78 49.60 16.53
CA ASP A 226 -93.50 50.65 15.79
C ASP A 226 -95.01 50.36 15.69
N GLU A 227 -95.42 49.13 15.30
CA GLU A 227 -96.83 48.73 15.26
C GLU A 227 -97.50 48.82 16.65
N LEU A 228 -96.77 48.42 17.71
CA LEU A 228 -97.25 48.51 19.09
C LEU A 228 -97.36 49.96 19.59
N ILE A 229 -96.50 50.88 19.14
CA ILE A 229 -96.60 52.31 19.44
C ILE A 229 -97.83 52.89 18.74
N CYS A 230 -98.01 52.63 17.44
CA CYS A 230 -99.18 53.07 16.68
C CYS A 230 -100.49 52.60 17.32
N GLU A 231 -100.58 51.33 17.73
CA GLU A 231 -101.79 50.80 18.37
C GLU A 231 -102.00 51.39 19.79
N LYS A 232 -100.93 51.67 20.56
CA LYS A 232 -101.05 52.40 21.83
C LYS A 232 -101.56 53.83 21.64
N GLU A 233 -101.11 54.53 20.61
CA GLU A 233 -101.61 55.87 20.27
C GLU A 233 -103.07 55.82 19.82
N HIS A 234 -103.46 54.82 19.03
CA HIS A 234 -104.84 54.58 18.64
C HIS A 234 -105.75 54.29 19.85
N TYR A 235 -105.32 53.41 20.77
CA TYR A 235 -106.02 53.19 22.05
C TYR A 235 -106.10 54.46 22.90
N ALA A 236 -105.05 55.29 22.94
CA ALA A 236 -105.07 56.57 23.66
C ALA A 236 -106.07 57.56 23.05
N ILE A 237 -106.14 57.67 21.71
CA ILE A 237 -107.12 58.51 21.01
C ILE A 237 -108.56 58.01 21.26
N ILE A 238 -108.77 56.69 21.31
CA ILE A 238 -110.07 56.11 21.70
C ILE A 238 -110.40 56.45 23.17
N GLY A 239 -109.42 56.40 24.07
CA GLY A 239 -109.55 56.83 25.46
C GLY A 239 -109.93 58.30 25.60
N ASP A 240 -109.12 59.21 25.03
CA ASP A 240 -109.39 60.65 24.95
C ASP A 240 -110.79 60.93 24.38
N SER A 241 -111.23 60.17 23.37
CA SER A 241 -112.57 60.29 22.76
C SER A 241 -113.69 59.81 23.68
N LEU A 242 -113.50 58.68 24.39
CA LEU A 242 -114.47 58.18 25.35
C LEU A 242 -114.63 59.15 26.52
N ASP A 243 -113.52 59.65 27.08
CA ASP A 243 -113.52 60.64 28.16
C ASP A 243 -114.18 61.95 27.71
N PHE A 244 -113.92 62.41 26.48
CA PHE A 244 -114.61 63.57 25.90
C PHE A 244 -116.14 63.36 25.84
N THR A 245 -116.60 62.23 25.28
CA THR A 245 -118.05 61.93 25.22
C THR A 245 -118.68 61.73 26.60
N PHE A 246 -117.91 61.26 27.59
CA PHE A 246 -118.36 61.12 28.97
C PHE A 246 -118.52 62.49 29.65
N VAL A 247 -117.57 63.41 29.46
CA VAL A 247 -117.65 64.80 29.96
C VAL A 247 -118.82 65.55 29.30
N GLU A 248 -119.03 65.38 27.99
CA GLU A 248 -120.17 65.94 27.26
C GLU A 248 -121.51 65.40 27.80
N LEU A 249 -121.63 64.09 28.01
CA LEU A 249 -122.82 63.44 28.57
C LEU A 249 -123.11 63.87 30.02
N MET A 250 -122.07 64.11 30.82
CA MET A 250 -122.17 64.56 32.21
C MET A 250 -122.45 66.06 32.36
N GLY A 251 -122.45 66.83 31.27
CA GLY A 251 -122.71 68.28 31.28
C GLY A 251 -121.65 69.10 32.03
N MET A 252 -120.45 68.54 32.21
CA MET A 252 -119.33 69.20 32.89
C MET A 252 -118.55 70.08 31.91
N PRO A 253 -117.91 71.18 32.36
CA PRO A 253 -117.05 71.98 31.48
C PRO A 253 -115.89 71.12 30.96
N PRO A 254 -115.50 71.27 29.68
CA PRO A 254 -114.47 70.42 29.05
C PRO A 254 -113.15 70.48 29.81
N PHE A 255 -112.57 69.31 30.05
CA PHE A 255 -111.26 69.15 30.67
C PHE A 255 -110.17 69.34 29.61
N TYR A 256 -109.35 70.38 29.76
CA TYR A 256 -108.25 70.68 28.84
C TYR A 256 -106.98 69.97 29.32
N ASN A 257 -106.43 69.08 28.50
CA ASN A 257 -105.16 68.37 28.72
C ASN A 257 -104.11 68.84 27.69
N ASP A 258 -102.87 68.34 27.77
CA ASP A 258 -101.79 68.72 26.83
C ASP A 258 -102.08 68.33 25.36
N ARG A 259 -103.11 67.52 25.11
CA ARG A 259 -103.59 67.15 23.76
C ARG A 259 -104.74 68.03 23.26
N TYR A 260 -105.43 68.74 24.16
CA TYR A 260 -106.56 69.63 23.85
C TYR A 260 -106.50 70.94 24.68
N PRO A 261 -105.80 71.99 24.20
CA PRO A 261 -105.70 73.29 24.89
C PRO A 261 -106.95 74.18 24.70
N LYS A 262 -107.10 75.17 25.58
CA LYS A 262 -108.28 76.06 25.66
C LYS A 262 -108.24 77.21 24.62
N PRO A 263 -109.37 77.53 23.94
CA PRO A 263 -109.43 78.65 22.99
C PRO A 263 -109.39 80.04 23.67
N PRO A 264 -108.75 81.05 23.04
CA PRO A 264 -108.60 82.40 23.59
C PRO A 264 -109.84 83.30 23.36
N THR A 265 -110.01 84.32 24.22
CA THR A 265 -111.09 85.33 24.16
C THR A 265 -110.61 86.69 23.63
N PRO A 266 -111.47 87.47 22.92
CA PRO A 266 -111.13 88.76 22.30
C PRO A 266 -111.16 89.96 23.27
N GLU A 267 -110.59 91.08 22.82
CA GLU A 267 -110.30 92.29 23.61
C GLU A 267 -111.28 93.47 23.38
N LEU A 268 -111.15 94.54 24.18
CA LEU A 268 -112.02 95.73 24.21
C LEU A 268 -111.30 97.02 23.74
N THR A 269 -112.07 98.05 23.37
CA THR A 269 -111.59 99.25 22.66
C THR A 269 -110.91 100.32 23.52
N GLU A 270 -109.89 100.98 22.95
CA GLU A 270 -108.93 101.85 23.67
C GLU A 270 -109.53 103.11 24.32
N GLU A 271 -110.59 103.72 23.75
CA GLU A 271 -111.18 104.95 24.30
C GLU A 271 -111.83 104.74 25.67
N GLU A 272 -112.39 103.55 25.93
CA GLU A 272 -113.01 103.21 27.23
C GLU A 272 -111.95 102.93 28.30
N ILE A 273 -110.78 102.40 27.90
CA ILE A 273 -109.64 102.14 28.78
C ILE A 273 -109.09 103.46 29.35
N ALA A 274 -108.99 104.51 28.53
CA ALA A 274 -108.54 105.83 28.96
C ALA A 274 -109.48 106.48 30.00
N ALA A 275 -110.79 106.35 29.81
CA ALA A 275 -111.79 106.90 30.74
C ALA A 275 -111.74 106.21 32.12
N ILE A 276 -111.60 104.88 32.14
CA ILE A 276 -111.54 104.09 33.38
C ILE A 276 -110.21 104.32 34.12
N ALA A 277 -109.08 104.46 33.40
CA ALA A 277 -107.79 104.76 34.01
C ALA A 277 -107.76 106.12 34.73
N ALA A 278 -108.35 107.16 34.12
CA ALA A 278 -108.43 108.50 34.72
C ALA A 278 -109.29 108.51 36.00
N ALA A 279 -110.40 107.79 36.02
CA ALA A 279 -111.26 107.65 37.21
C ALA A 279 -110.55 106.87 38.33
N ARG A 280 -109.82 105.81 37.99
CA ARG A 280 -109.13 104.95 38.97
C ARG A 280 -107.94 105.66 39.64
N ALA A 281 -107.16 106.44 38.88
CA ALA A 281 -106.06 107.23 39.42
C ALA A 281 -106.50 108.24 40.49
N ALA A 282 -107.73 108.78 40.40
CA ALA A 282 -108.30 109.66 41.41
C ALA A 282 -108.79 108.92 42.67
N ALA A 283 -109.17 107.63 42.55
CA ALA A 283 -109.63 106.80 43.66
C ALA A 283 -108.46 106.18 44.45
N ASP A 284 -107.43 105.68 43.77
CA ASP A 284 -106.29 105.03 44.42
C ASP A 284 -105.46 106.04 45.24
N ALA A 285 -105.46 107.32 44.84
CA ALA A 285 -104.91 108.44 45.62
C ALA A 285 -105.67 108.71 46.96
N ALA A 286 -106.91 108.25 47.09
CA ALA A 286 -107.68 108.30 48.34
C ALA A 286 -107.56 107.00 49.14
N ALA A 287 -107.49 105.84 48.48
CA ALA A 287 -107.32 104.54 49.13
C ALA A 287 -105.98 104.42 49.88
N ALA A 288 -104.92 105.05 49.38
CA ALA A 288 -103.60 105.12 50.02
C ALA A 288 -103.60 105.77 51.43
N ALA A 289 -104.68 106.46 51.82
CA ALA A 289 -104.85 107.04 53.15
C ALA A 289 -105.60 106.13 54.16
N ALA A 290 -106.15 104.99 53.71
CA ALA A 290 -107.05 104.15 54.51
C ALA A 290 -106.42 102.85 55.02
N ALA A 291 -105.42 102.30 54.34
CA ALA A 291 -104.78 101.01 54.68
C ALA A 291 -103.64 101.13 55.72
N ALA A 292 -103.77 102.05 56.69
CA ALA A 292 -102.79 102.31 57.74
C ALA A 292 -103.20 101.75 59.11
N ALA A 293 -104.04 100.70 59.14
CA ALA A 293 -104.53 100.06 60.36
C ALA A 293 -104.89 98.58 60.13
N ALA A 294 -104.87 97.80 61.23
CA ALA A 294 -105.24 96.39 61.36
C ALA A 294 -104.26 95.33 60.75
N GLU A 295 -103.37 94.83 61.61
CA GLU A 295 -102.65 93.56 61.46
C GLU A 295 -103.49 92.35 61.96
N ALA A 296 -102.91 91.15 61.76
CA ALA A 296 -102.88 89.99 62.69
C ALA A 296 -103.84 88.79 62.49
N GLY A 297 -103.27 87.59 62.75
CA GLY A 297 -103.92 86.27 62.83
C GLY A 297 -103.93 85.45 61.51
N GLU A 298 -103.78 84.12 61.49
CA GLU A 298 -103.23 83.16 62.48
C GLU A 298 -102.78 81.86 61.74
N ALA A 299 -102.44 80.75 62.42
CA ALA A 299 -101.77 79.56 61.84
C ALA A 299 -102.47 78.20 62.15
N ILE A 300 -101.76 77.07 61.97
CA ILE A 300 -102.10 75.65 62.35
C ILE A 300 -102.99 74.90 61.29
N GLY A 301 -102.86 73.58 61.01
CA GLY A 301 -101.92 72.51 61.42
C GLY A 301 -102.33 71.07 60.95
N GLU A 302 -101.51 70.04 61.28
CA GLU A 302 -101.68 68.54 61.40
C GLU A 302 -102.80 67.75 60.63
N ALA A 303 -102.59 66.60 59.96
CA ALA A 303 -102.19 65.20 60.38
C ALA A 303 -103.34 64.38 61.07
N VAL A 304 -103.48 63.04 61.08
CA VAL A 304 -102.69 61.78 60.86
C VAL A 304 -103.68 60.61 60.44
N ASP A 305 -103.49 59.28 60.28
CA ASP A 305 -102.44 58.20 60.31
C ASP A 305 -102.97 56.88 59.61
N GLY A 306 -102.10 55.87 59.33
CA GLY A 306 -102.43 54.41 59.27
C GLY A 306 -102.60 53.73 57.89
N LEU A 307 -102.26 52.44 57.66
CA LEU A 307 -101.65 51.40 58.54
C LEU A 307 -101.08 50.17 57.75
N ALA A 308 -99.89 49.65 58.14
CA ALA A 308 -99.33 48.27 57.92
C ALA A 308 -99.14 47.70 56.46
N GLU A 309 -98.25 46.74 56.13
CA GLU A 309 -97.24 45.91 56.84
C GLU A 309 -96.13 45.45 55.84
N GLY A 310 -94.94 44.94 56.27
CA GLY A 310 -94.11 44.07 55.38
C GLY A 310 -92.57 44.25 55.14
N VAL A 311 -91.74 44.56 56.16
CA VAL A 311 -90.32 44.08 56.36
C VAL A 311 -89.36 43.98 55.12
N ALA A 312 -88.45 44.95 54.87
CA ALA A 312 -87.00 45.02 55.24
C ALA A 312 -86.01 44.07 54.49
N ARG A 313 -84.97 44.55 53.76
CA ARG A 313 -83.56 44.95 54.14
C ARG A 313 -82.66 43.78 54.61
N PRO A 314 -81.29 43.85 54.56
CA PRO A 314 -80.36 44.97 54.25
C PRO A 314 -79.54 44.78 52.92
N GLU A 315 -78.77 45.70 52.31
CA GLU A 315 -78.10 46.99 52.66
C GLU A 315 -76.56 46.90 52.88
N GLY A 316 -75.80 47.87 52.33
CA GLY A 316 -74.32 47.99 52.40
C GLY A 316 -73.70 48.67 51.16
N VAL A 317 -73.66 50.01 51.00
CA VAL A 317 -72.74 51.01 51.63
C VAL A 317 -71.32 50.98 50.99
N ALA A 318 -70.73 52.07 50.45
CA ALA A 318 -71.20 53.43 50.13
C ALA A 318 -70.23 54.19 49.16
N GLU A 319 -70.53 55.47 48.93
CA GLU A 319 -69.87 56.61 48.23
C GLU A 319 -68.33 56.58 48.00
N ALA A 320 -67.70 57.15 46.96
CA ALA A 320 -67.94 58.26 46.01
C ALA A 320 -67.29 59.64 46.35
N ALA A 321 -66.21 59.99 45.63
CA ALA A 321 -65.62 61.34 45.37
C ALA A 321 -64.40 61.16 44.42
N VAL A 322 -64.25 61.74 43.20
CA VAL A 322 -64.24 63.14 42.68
C VAL A 322 -62.80 63.64 42.39
N GLY A 323 -62.58 64.24 41.21
CA GLY A 323 -61.30 64.81 40.72
C GLY A 323 -60.51 63.85 39.80
N GLU A 324 -60.40 63.96 38.48
CA GLU A 324 -60.17 65.05 37.49
C GLU A 324 -58.75 64.92 36.86
N GLU A 325 -58.49 65.61 35.74
CA GLU A 325 -57.58 65.17 34.67
C GLU A 325 -56.06 65.21 34.97
N ALA A 326 -55.34 64.22 34.44
CA ALA A 326 -53.97 64.38 33.94
C ALA A 326 -53.65 63.35 32.84
N ALA A 327 -53.52 63.79 31.59
CA ALA A 327 -53.14 62.91 30.47
C ALA A 327 -51.61 62.64 30.49
N VAL A 328 -51.21 61.37 30.51
CA VAL A 328 -49.79 60.95 30.43
C VAL A 328 -49.66 59.80 29.42
N VAL A 329 -48.66 59.90 28.54
CA VAL A 329 -48.38 58.92 27.48
C VAL A 329 -47.23 57.99 27.90
N PRO A 330 -47.43 56.66 27.84
CA PRO A 330 -46.38 55.69 27.58
C PRO A 330 -46.55 55.12 26.14
N SER A 331 -45.57 55.16 25.23
CA SER A 331 -44.18 54.68 25.28
C SER A 331 -44.06 53.15 25.28
N GLU A 332 -43.17 52.64 24.43
CA GLU A 332 -43.03 51.22 24.06
C GLU A 332 -42.69 50.29 25.24
N PRO A 333 -43.10 49.00 25.19
CA PRO A 333 -42.71 48.01 26.19
C PRO A 333 -41.21 47.67 26.09
N VAL A 334 -40.51 47.76 27.22
CA VAL A 334 -39.08 47.44 27.34
C VAL A 334 -38.85 45.93 27.20
N LYS A 335 -37.82 45.53 26.45
CA LYS A 335 -37.33 44.14 26.45
C LYS A 335 -36.69 43.80 27.80
N GLU A 336 -37.23 42.79 28.48
CA GLU A 336 -36.49 42.10 29.55
C GLU A 336 -35.33 41.28 28.95
N PRO A 337 -34.18 41.17 29.63
CA PRO A 337 -33.08 40.33 29.20
C PRO A 337 -33.38 38.85 29.47
N THR A 338 -33.30 38.01 28.44
CA THR A 338 -33.39 36.55 28.60
C THR A 338 -32.28 36.00 29.50
N PRO A 339 -32.56 35.02 30.37
CA PRO A 339 -31.53 34.39 31.20
C PRO A 339 -30.47 33.67 30.33
N PRO A 340 -29.21 33.58 30.80
CA PRO A 340 -28.15 32.88 30.06
C PRO A 340 -28.39 31.36 30.01
N PRO A 341 -27.87 30.66 28.99
CA PRO A 341 -27.95 29.21 28.91
C PRO A 341 -27.14 28.54 30.04
N PRO A 342 -27.49 27.30 30.44
CA PRO A 342 -26.70 26.54 31.39
C PRO A 342 -25.30 26.20 30.80
N PRO A 343 -24.27 26.04 31.66
CA PRO A 343 -22.94 25.65 31.20
C PRO A 343 -22.93 24.23 30.61
N PRO A 344 -21.95 23.90 29.74
CA PRO A 344 -21.81 22.56 29.19
C PRO A 344 -21.52 21.54 30.31
N PHE A 345 -22.03 20.31 30.15
CA PHE A 345 -21.82 19.23 31.12
C PHE A 345 -20.34 18.82 31.19
N GLU A 346 -19.70 19.12 32.32
CA GLU A 346 -18.37 18.58 32.63
C GLU A 346 -18.47 17.06 32.86
N TYR A 347 -18.04 16.28 31.88
CA TYR A 347 -17.73 14.86 32.09
C TYR A 347 -16.49 14.73 32.98
N LYS A 348 -16.71 14.75 34.30
CA LYS A 348 -15.75 14.19 35.25
C LYS A 348 -15.78 12.67 35.08
N ILE A 349 -14.83 12.18 34.28
CA ILE A 349 -14.54 10.75 34.20
C ILE A 349 -13.88 10.37 35.53
N ASP A 350 -14.65 9.76 36.43
CA ASP A 350 -14.10 9.06 37.59
C ASP A 350 -13.31 7.85 37.09
N LEU A 351 -12.02 8.07 36.83
CA LEU A 351 -11.08 7.02 36.45
C LEU A 351 -10.87 6.11 37.68
N PRO A 352 -11.24 4.82 37.64
CA PRO A 352 -10.92 3.91 38.73
C PRO A 352 -9.40 3.77 38.85
N PRO A 353 -8.85 3.60 40.07
CA PRO A 353 -7.41 3.55 40.27
C PRO A 353 -6.78 2.37 39.51
N GLU A 354 -5.60 2.60 38.94
CA GLU A 354 -4.81 1.59 38.26
C GLU A 354 -4.54 0.39 39.19
N GLY A 355 -4.85 -0.84 38.72
CA GLY A 355 -4.55 -2.08 39.46
C GLY A 355 -5.71 -3.02 39.78
N ALA A 356 -6.89 -2.86 39.17
CA ALA A 356 -7.99 -3.83 39.27
C ALA A 356 -8.04 -4.77 38.03
N GLU A 357 -7.72 -6.05 38.22
CA GLU A 357 -7.72 -7.05 37.15
C GLU A 357 -9.16 -7.41 36.70
N VAL A 358 -9.40 -7.40 35.38
CA VAL A 358 -10.68 -7.81 34.77
C VAL A 358 -10.57 -9.29 34.35
N PRO A 359 -11.50 -10.18 34.73
CA PRO A 359 -11.37 -11.62 34.48
C PRO A 359 -11.44 -11.97 32.98
N TYR A 360 -10.45 -12.74 32.54
CA TYR A 360 -10.23 -13.09 31.13
C TYR A 360 -11.26 -14.11 30.62
N VAL A 361 -12.13 -13.71 29.69
CA VAL A 361 -13.00 -14.65 28.96
C VAL A 361 -12.17 -15.31 27.86
N LYS A 362 -11.79 -16.57 28.06
CA LYS A 362 -11.15 -17.37 27.01
C LYS A 362 -12.16 -17.77 25.95
N ASN A 363 -11.88 -17.42 24.69
CA ASN A 363 -12.50 -18.10 23.55
C ASN A 363 -11.94 -19.54 23.46
N CYS A 364 -12.76 -20.49 23.01
CA CYS A 364 -12.33 -21.88 22.84
C CYS A 364 -11.36 -22.04 21.66
N ASP A 365 -10.33 -22.85 21.87
CA ASP A 365 -9.38 -23.26 20.83
C ASP A 365 -9.95 -24.49 20.10
N PRO A 366 -9.98 -24.54 18.75
CA PRO A 366 -10.61 -25.64 18.01
C PRO A 366 -9.98 -27.03 18.21
N ASN A 367 -8.84 -27.14 18.93
CA ASN A 367 -8.20 -28.41 19.28
C ASN A 367 -8.72 -29.09 20.57
N ASP A 368 -9.56 -28.44 21.39
CA ASP A 368 -10.04 -29.00 22.68
C ASP A 368 -11.17 -30.06 22.54
N LEU A 369 -11.42 -30.57 21.34
CA LEU A 369 -12.45 -31.59 21.09
C LEU A 369 -11.94 -33.02 21.33
N LEU A 370 -12.42 -33.64 22.42
CA LEU A 370 -12.16 -35.05 22.74
C LEU A 370 -12.62 -36.01 21.62
N PRO A 371 -11.82 -37.03 21.26
CA PRO A 371 -12.20 -38.03 20.27
C PRO A 371 -13.32 -38.95 20.79
N PRO A 372 -14.23 -39.42 19.92
CA PRO A 372 -15.32 -40.30 20.31
C PRO A 372 -14.84 -41.71 20.71
N ALA A 373 -15.57 -42.33 21.64
CA ALA A 373 -15.33 -43.72 22.06
C ALA A 373 -15.72 -44.73 20.95
N PRO A 374 -15.10 -45.93 20.92
CA PRO A 374 -15.32 -46.90 19.85
C PRO A 374 -16.70 -47.59 19.94
N VAL A 375 -17.21 -48.00 18.79
CA VAL A 375 -18.40 -48.86 18.64
C VAL A 375 -17.98 -50.13 17.90
N GLU A 376 -18.42 -51.30 18.35
CA GLU A 376 -17.98 -52.60 17.84
C GLU A 376 -18.60 -52.96 16.46
N GLU A 377 -17.86 -53.71 15.64
CA GLU A 377 -18.36 -54.26 14.38
C GLU A 377 -19.20 -55.54 14.60
N GLY A 378 -20.35 -55.64 13.94
CA GLY A 378 -21.19 -56.85 13.91
C GLY A 378 -22.25 -56.82 12.80
N ALA A 379 -22.11 -57.69 11.80
CA ALA A 379 -22.97 -57.79 10.60
C ALA A 379 -24.36 -58.45 10.87
N PRO A 380 -25.33 -58.54 9.92
CA PRO A 380 -25.30 -58.16 8.49
C PRO A 380 -26.55 -57.38 7.96
N ALA A 381 -26.62 -57.15 6.64
CA ALA A 381 -27.72 -56.50 5.87
C ALA A 381 -28.93 -57.46 5.58
N PRO A 382 -30.06 -57.13 4.85
CA PRO A 382 -30.16 -56.32 3.60
C PRO A 382 -31.44 -55.39 3.49
N PRO A 383 -32.23 -55.23 2.38
CA PRO A 383 -32.46 -53.93 1.71
C PRO A 383 -33.97 -53.64 1.39
N PRO A 384 -34.42 -52.99 0.28
CA PRO A 384 -34.00 -51.77 -0.47
C PRO A 384 -35.14 -50.70 -0.66
N ALA A 385 -34.81 -49.48 -1.11
CA ALA A 385 -35.59 -48.59 -2.01
C ALA A 385 -34.84 -47.24 -2.21
N GLU A 386 -35.02 -46.37 -3.22
CA GLU A 386 -35.37 -46.39 -4.65
C GLU A 386 -35.42 -44.89 -5.07
N GLY A 387 -34.96 -44.49 -6.28
CA GLY A 387 -34.90 -43.10 -6.76
C GLY A 387 -33.56 -42.37 -6.46
N ALA A 388 -32.71 -41.97 -7.42
CA ALA A 388 -32.89 -41.06 -8.58
C ALA A 388 -32.82 -39.56 -8.20
N ALA A 389 -31.98 -38.70 -8.81
CA ALA A 389 -30.93 -38.93 -9.82
C ALA A 389 -29.88 -37.78 -9.83
N GLU A 390 -28.80 -37.96 -10.59
CA GLU A 390 -27.81 -36.93 -10.98
C GLU A 390 -28.47 -35.88 -11.93
N ILE A 391 -27.88 -34.75 -12.35
CA ILE A 391 -26.60 -34.53 -13.07
C ILE A 391 -26.17 -33.05 -12.92
N ALA A 392 -24.86 -32.79 -12.94
CA ALA A 392 -24.28 -31.43 -13.08
C ALA A 392 -23.76 -31.17 -14.51
N ALA A 393 -23.68 -29.91 -14.93
CA ALA A 393 -23.09 -29.51 -16.21
C ALA A 393 -22.40 -28.14 -16.14
N GLU A 394 -21.26 -28.02 -16.82
CA GLU A 394 -20.48 -26.79 -16.99
C GLU A 394 -21.04 -25.89 -18.11
N ILE A 395 -20.67 -24.61 -18.11
CA ILE A 395 -20.61 -23.79 -19.34
C ILE A 395 -19.29 -23.00 -19.32
N ALA A 396 -18.54 -23.09 -20.41
CA ALA A 396 -17.25 -22.41 -20.60
C ALA A 396 -17.39 -21.10 -21.40
N VAL A 397 -16.30 -20.33 -21.49
CA VAL A 397 -16.21 -19.04 -22.20
C VAL A 397 -15.50 -19.21 -23.54
N GLU A 398 -16.08 -18.68 -24.63
CA GLU A 398 -15.36 -18.36 -25.87
C GLU A 398 -16.00 -17.14 -26.58
N THR A 399 -15.26 -16.49 -27.47
CA THR A 399 -15.60 -15.18 -28.08
C THR A 399 -15.75 -15.26 -29.61
N ALA A 400 -16.58 -14.38 -30.19
CA ALA A 400 -16.70 -14.20 -31.65
C ALA A 400 -17.04 -12.72 -32.02
N PRO A 401 -16.64 -12.22 -33.20
CA PRO A 401 -16.66 -10.78 -33.54
C PRO A 401 -17.86 -10.33 -34.41
N ILE A 402 -17.96 -9.00 -34.61
CA ILE A 402 -18.92 -8.31 -35.50
C ILE A 402 -18.14 -7.55 -36.60
N VAL A 403 -18.73 -7.37 -37.80
CA VAL A 403 -18.05 -6.87 -39.02
C VAL A 403 -18.94 -5.90 -39.81
N ALA A 404 -18.30 -5.01 -40.59
CA ALA A 404 -18.85 -4.15 -41.67
C ALA A 404 -19.60 -2.85 -41.24
N GLU A 405 -19.59 -1.73 -41.99
CA GLU A 405 -18.97 -1.44 -43.31
C GLU A 405 -18.72 0.08 -43.56
N THR A 406 -18.12 0.40 -44.72
CA THR A 406 -17.97 1.69 -45.45
C THR A 406 -16.70 2.55 -45.26
N ALA A 407 -16.32 3.23 -46.37
CA ALA A 407 -15.08 3.96 -46.68
C ALA A 407 -15.45 5.19 -47.57
N PRO A 408 -14.59 5.90 -48.36
CA PRO A 408 -13.13 5.76 -48.63
C PRO A 408 -12.34 7.10 -48.70
N GLY A 409 -11.04 7.05 -49.08
CA GLY A 409 -10.40 8.18 -49.80
C GLY A 409 -8.86 8.31 -49.74
N SER A 410 -8.18 8.14 -50.88
CA SER A 410 -6.81 8.60 -51.24
C SER A 410 -5.59 8.10 -50.41
N GLU A 411 -4.35 8.13 -50.92
CA GLU A 411 -3.81 7.65 -52.22
C GLU A 411 -2.28 7.40 -52.08
N ALA A 412 -1.64 6.79 -53.08
CA ALA A 412 -0.21 6.38 -53.11
C ALA A 412 0.63 7.40 -53.96
N PRO A 413 1.91 7.19 -54.41
CA PRO A 413 2.74 5.97 -54.38
C PRO A 413 4.30 6.10 -54.20
N ALA A 414 4.92 4.94 -53.97
CA ALA A 414 6.18 4.35 -54.48
C ALA A 414 7.44 5.16 -54.89
N GLU A 415 8.61 4.57 -54.57
CA GLU A 415 9.71 4.25 -55.53
C GLU A 415 10.34 2.88 -55.13
N ALA A 416 11.32 2.30 -55.86
CA ALA A 416 11.69 0.87 -55.68
C ALA A 416 13.11 0.39 -56.09
N ALA A 417 13.65 -0.55 -55.30
CA ALA A 417 14.59 -1.65 -55.67
C ALA A 417 16.06 -1.24 -56.04
N PRO A 418 16.99 -2.18 -56.43
CA PRO A 418 16.94 -3.66 -56.45
C PRO A 418 18.21 -4.47 -56.00
N ALA A 419 17.96 -5.74 -55.60
CA ALA A 419 18.68 -7.02 -55.89
C ALA A 419 20.22 -7.24 -55.78
N THR A 420 20.62 -8.41 -55.21
CA THR A 420 21.42 -9.55 -55.80
C THR A 420 21.98 -10.48 -54.68
N ALA A 421 22.32 -11.78 -54.86
CA ALA A 421 21.84 -12.87 -55.74
C ALA A 421 22.44 -14.25 -55.32
N ALA A 422 21.68 -15.36 -55.52
CA ALA A 422 22.11 -16.79 -55.52
C ALA A 422 22.65 -17.40 -54.17
N ALA A 423 22.65 -18.72 -53.91
CA ALA A 423 22.23 -19.92 -54.67
C ALA A 423 21.71 -21.04 -53.72
N GLU A 424 21.03 -22.06 -54.27
CA GLU A 424 20.67 -23.35 -53.61
C GLU A 424 21.61 -24.49 -54.09
N PRO A 425 21.36 -25.82 -53.87
CA PRO A 425 20.59 -26.56 -52.84
C PRO A 425 21.38 -27.76 -52.22
N VAL A 426 20.69 -28.65 -51.46
CA VAL A 426 20.71 -30.15 -51.54
C VAL A 426 20.81 -30.94 -50.19
N SER A 427 19.81 -31.84 -50.00
CA SER A 427 19.72 -33.09 -49.20
C SER A 427 20.03 -33.18 -47.69
N ALA A 428 19.04 -33.70 -46.95
CA ALA A 428 19.16 -34.50 -45.71
C ALA A 428 19.51 -35.99 -46.07
N PRO A 429 19.65 -37.00 -45.14
CA PRO A 429 19.21 -37.04 -43.73
C PRO A 429 20.13 -37.75 -42.69
N ALA A 430 19.67 -37.74 -41.43
CA ALA A 430 19.77 -38.75 -40.34
C ALA A 430 21.07 -39.55 -40.06
N GLU A 431 21.43 -39.68 -38.76
CA GLU A 431 21.47 -40.93 -37.95
C GLU A 431 22.45 -40.84 -36.74
N ALA A 432 22.25 -41.72 -35.75
CA ALA A 432 23.15 -42.15 -34.66
C ALA A 432 23.54 -41.17 -33.53
N ALA A 433 23.37 -41.65 -32.29
CA ALA A 433 23.98 -41.10 -31.07
C ALA A 433 25.26 -41.89 -30.69
N PRO A 434 26.23 -41.28 -30.00
CA PRO A 434 27.46 -41.95 -29.57
C PRO A 434 27.26 -42.78 -28.27
N PRO A 435 27.98 -43.90 -28.08
CA PRO A 435 27.97 -44.68 -26.84
C PRO A 435 29.01 -44.21 -25.82
N GLU A 436 28.75 -44.47 -24.53
CA GLU A 436 29.68 -44.23 -23.42
C GLU A 436 30.74 -45.37 -23.28
N PRO A 437 31.93 -45.08 -22.72
CA PRO A 437 33.01 -46.07 -22.59
C PRO A 437 32.85 -47.02 -21.40
N GLN A 438 33.47 -48.20 -21.51
CA GLN A 438 33.42 -49.28 -20.52
C GLN A 438 34.34 -49.01 -19.31
N ALA A 439 33.88 -49.42 -18.11
CA ALA A 439 34.72 -49.56 -16.92
C ALA A 439 34.95 -51.06 -16.63
N THR A 440 36.21 -51.47 -16.50
CA THR A 440 36.59 -52.88 -16.32
C THR A 440 36.87 -53.27 -14.87
N GLU A 441 36.23 -54.36 -14.45
CA GLU A 441 36.69 -55.36 -13.47
C GLU A 441 37.40 -54.91 -12.18
N ALA A 442 36.71 -55.14 -11.06
CA ALA A 442 37.34 -55.57 -9.81
C ALA A 442 36.44 -56.62 -9.13
N ALA A 443 36.73 -57.91 -9.34
CA ALA A 443 35.97 -59.01 -8.75
C ALA A 443 36.90 -60.13 -8.26
N SER A 444 36.93 -60.34 -6.94
CA SER A 444 37.34 -61.62 -6.35
C SER A 444 36.81 -61.71 -4.91
N THR A 445 35.99 -62.71 -4.65
CA THR A 445 35.53 -63.10 -3.31
C THR A 445 36.36 -64.26 -2.78
N ALA A 446 36.74 -64.19 -1.50
CA ALA A 446 37.20 -65.32 -0.70
C ALA A 446 36.69 -65.15 0.75
#